data_AF-A0A174JDN7-F1
#
_entry.id   AF-A0A174JDN7-F1
#
_cell.length_a   1.000
_cell.length_b   1.000
_cell.length_c   1.000
_cell.angle_alpha   90.00
_cell.angle_beta   90.00
_cell.angle_gamma   90.00
#
_symmetry.space_group_name_H-M   'P 1'
#
loop_
_entity.id
_entity.type
_entity.pdbx_description
1 polymer ?
#
loop_
_entity_poly.entity_id
_entity_poly.type
_entity_poly.pdbx_seq_one_letter_code
_entity_poly.pdbx_strand_id
1 'polypeptide(L)'
;MYNRKIISCRNERKIYHNPCCMYVKRMLSENAMDISKAEAEKHGYQACKYCNSMNSHYHSSEKSLSHYTETRGMELKRKDGMLFVKTEISCWKLVYSKQWQNFVLYHRNQTDRPLDFRHPEAEQYHRQTDAGTSISIMEFLKYIYAHDRFRQNERNGIRALPTDNRKQKEYARKAKKKNTYQSINRVESLFTVLESQNKGYLELSFC
;
A
#
# COMPACT_ATOMS: atom_id res chain seq x y z
N MET A 1 15.82 12.54 -2.84
CA MET A 1 17.11 11.80 -2.80
C MET A 1 17.20 10.59 -3.74
N TYR A 2 16.14 10.10 -4.39
CA TYR A 2 16.15 8.84 -5.17
C TYR A 2 16.60 8.93 -6.65
N ASN A 3 16.88 10.14 -7.17
CA ASN A 3 17.27 10.32 -8.57
C ASN A 3 18.76 10.15 -8.87
N ARG A 4 19.61 10.11 -7.84
CA ARG A 4 21.06 9.89 -8.00
C ARG A 4 21.33 8.40 -8.25
N LYS A 5 21.98 8.11 -9.38
CA LYS A 5 22.50 6.79 -9.76
C LYS A 5 24.02 6.88 -9.95
N ILE A 6 24.67 5.73 -9.91
CA ILE A 6 26.12 5.62 -10.13
C ILE A 6 26.36 4.71 -11.32
N ILE A 7 27.19 5.15 -12.25
CA ILE A 7 27.67 4.36 -13.39
C ILE A 7 29.17 4.16 -13.26
N SER A 8 29.68 3.12 -13.93
CA SER A 8 31.11 2.96 -14.13
C SER A 8 31.50 3.56 -15.49
N CYS A 9 32.30 4.62 -15.49
CA CYS A 9 32.65 5.36 -16.72
C CYS A 9 33.53 4.57 -17.70
N ARG A 10 34.17 3.48 -17.22
CA ARG A 10 35.02 2.60 -18.03
C ARG A 10 34.35 1.27 -18.40
N ASN A 11 33.07 1.10 -18.08
CA ASN A 11 32.36 -0.18 -18.29
C ASN A 11 31.44 -0.12 -19.50
N GLU A 12 31.73 -0.95 -20.50
CA GLU A 12 30.96 -1.06 -21.75
C GLU A 12 29.54 -1.60 -21.55
N ARG A 13 29.26 -2.30 -20.44
CA ARG A 13 27.95 -2.92 -20.18
C ARG A 13 26.82 -1.92 -19.93
N LYS A 14 27.14 -0.61 -19.81
CA LYS A 14 26.19 0.49 -19.57
C LYS A 14 25.18 0.15 -18.46
N ILE A 15 25.66 -0.08 -17.25
CA ILE A 15 24.81 -0.39 -16.10
C ILE A 15 24.82 0.77 -15.11
N TYR A 16 23.64 1.21 -14.67
CA TYR A 16 23.51 2.14 -13.55
C TYR A 16 23.11 1.41 -12.27
N HIS A 17 23.61 1.93 -11.15
CA HIS A 17 23.47 1.36 -9.82
C HIS A 17 22.82 2.37 -8.85
N ASN A 18 22.20 1.87 -7.79
CA ASN A 18 21.85 2.69 -6.64
C ASN A 18 23.11 2.95 -5.78
N PRO A 19 23.21 4.08 -5.05
CA PRO A 19 24.38 4.42 -4.24
C PRO A 19 24.80 3.33 -3.24
N CYS A 20 23.83 2.62 -2.66
CA CYS A 20 24.10 1.57 -1.68
C CYS A 20 24.41 0.19 -2.29
N CYS A 21 24.58 0.09 -3.61
CA CYS A 21 24.82 -1.18 -4.29
C CYS A 21 26.17 -1.81 -3.90
N MET A 22 26.19 -3.13 -3.70
CA MET A 22 27.42 -3.86 -3.40
C MET A 22 28.50 -3.71 -4.48
N TYR A 23 28.10 -3.57 -5.76
CA TYR A 23 29.06 -3.36 -6.85
C TYR A 23 29.68 -1.97 -6.79
N VAL A 24 28.90 -0.93 -6.44
CA VAL A 24 29.40 0.43 -6.24
C VAL A 24 30.45 0.46 -5.14
N LYS A 25 30.22 -0.26 -4.02
CA LYS A 25 31.19 -0.34 -2.92
C LYS A 25 32.55 -0.95 -3.32
N ARG A 26 32.59 -1.66 -4.45
CA ARG A 26 33.81 -2.28 -5.00
C ARG A 26 34.36 -1.50 -6.21
N MET A 27 33.67 -0.47 -6.68
CA MET A 27 34.18 0.38 -7.75
C MET A 27 35.30 1.26 -7.19
N LEU A 28 36.38 1.40 -7.96
CA LEU A 28 37.37 2.43 -7.71
C LEU A 28 36.70 3.80 -7.86
N SER A 29 36.99 4.73 -6.95
CA SER A 29 36.38 6.07 -6.92
C SER A 29 36.56 6.82 -8.24
N GLU A 30 37.73 6.69 -8.86
CA GLU A 30 38.05 7.24 -10.20
C GLU A 30 37.15 6.74 -11.33
N ASN A 31 36.52 5.58 -11.15
CA ASN A 31 35.69 4.95 -12.17
C ASN A 31 34.19 5.14 -11.91
N ALA A 32 33.80 5.68 -10.76
CA ALA A 32 32.41 5.88 -10.36
C ALA A 32 31.96 7.30 -10.70
N MET A 33 30.89 7.44 -11.47
CA MET A 33 30.31 8.73 -11.83
C MET A 33 28.84 8.79 -11.44
N ASP A 34 28.44 9.91 -10.85
CA ASP A 34 27.04 10.19 -10.55
C ASP A 34 26.29 10.61 -11.82
N ILE A 35 25.08 10.09 -11.98
CA ILE A 35 24.19 10.42 -13.09
C ILE A 35 22.74 10.37 -12.62
N SER A 36 21.86 11.13 -13.27
CA SER A 36 20.43 10.98 -13.04
C SER A 36 19.90 9.70 -13.71
N LYS A 37 18.82 9.12 -13.17
CA LYS A 37 18.17 7.96 -13.82
C LYS A 37 17.77 8.26 -15.27
N ALA A 38 17.10 9.39 -15.50
CA ALA A 38 16.60 9.78 -16.82
C ALA A 38 17.73 9.95 -17.83
N GLU A 39 18.85 10.53 -17.41
CA GLU A 39 20.02 10.71 -18.26
C GLU A 39 20.73 9.37 -18.53
N ALA A 40 20.84 8.50 -17.54
CA ALA A 40 21.37 7.16 -17.73
C ALA A 40 20.55 6.39 -18.78
N GLU A 41 19.22 6.39 -18.65
CA GLU A 41 18.31 5.76 -19.61
C GLU A 41 18.44 6.37 -21.01
N LYS A 42 18.56 7.71 -21.12
CA LYS A 42 18.80 8.42 -22.39
C LYS A 42 20.09 7.96 -23.08
N HIS A 43 21.14 7.65 -22.32
CA HIS A 43 22.42 7.16 -22.86
C HIS A 43 22.47 5.63 -23.05
N GLY A 44 21.33 4.95 -22.86
CA GLY A 44 21.18 3.51 -23.04
C GLY A 44 21.67 2.67 -21.87
N TYR A 45 21.80 3.25 -20.68
CA TYR A 45 22.14 2.49 -19.48
C TYR A 45 20.94 1.71 -18.95
N GLN A 46 21.21 0.52 -18.44
CA GLN A 46 20.22 -0.37 -17.87
C GLN A 46 20.38 -0.49 -16.34
N ALA A 47 19.26 -0.76 -15.66
CA ALA A 47 19.27 -0.94 -14.22
C ALA A 47 20.07 -2.19 -13.83
N CYS A 48 20.98 -2.04 -12.86
CA CYS A 48 21.67 -3.18 -12.25
C CYS A 48 20.66 -4.21 -11.74
N LYS A 49 20.85 -5.49 -12.09
CA LYS A 49 19.98 -6.61 -11.68
C LYS A 49 19.79 -6.71 -10.17
N TYR A 50 20.83 -6.40 -9.39
CA TYR A 50 20.76 -6.36 -7.93
C TYR A 50 19.93 -5.16 -7.44
N CYS A 51 20.21 -3.97 -7.98
CA CYS A 51 19.51 -2.74 -7.59
C CYS A 51 18.03 -2.76 -7.98
N ASN A 52 17.70 -3.45 -9.07
CA ASN A 52 16.35 -3.60 -9.59
C ASN A 52 15.62 -4.78 -8.91
N SER A 53 15.58 -4.79 -7.58
CA SER A 53 14.93 -5.84 -6.80
C SER A 53 14.26 -5.30 -5.53
N MET A 54 13.17 -5.95 -5.10
CA MET A 54 12.51 -5.70 -3.81
C MET A 54 13.52 -5.70 -2.66
N ASN A 55 14.40 -6.70 -2.64
CA ASN A 55 15.41 -6.85 -1.59
C ASN A 55 16.36 -5.66 -1.53
N SER A 56 16.83 -5.14 -2.67
CA SER A 56 17.73 -3.98 -2.64
C SER A 56 17.04 -2.74 -2.06
N HIS A 57 15.78 -2.48 -2.42
CA HIS A 57 15.01 -1.35 -1.90
C HIS A 57 14.68 -1.49 -0.42
N TYR A 58 14.41 -2.72 0.03
CA TYR A 58 14.20 -3.00 1.45
C TYR A 58 15.48 -2.77 2.25
N HIS A 59 16.60 -3.40 1.87
CA HIS A 59 17.86 -3.28 2.61
C HIS A 59 18.41 -1.85 2.63
N SER A 60 18.23 -1.07 1.56
CA SER A 60 18.66 0.34 1.57
C SER A 60 17.90 1.20 2.57
N SER A 61 16.71 0.75 2.98
CA SER A 61 15.77 1.51 3.80
C SER A 61 15.48 0.84 5.14
N GLU A 62 16.04 -0.33 5.41
CA GLU A 62 15.63 -1.26 6.47
C GLU A 62 15.55 -0.59 7.84
N LYS A 63 16.61 0.11 8.27
CA LYS A 63 16.62 0.83 9.56
C LYS A 63 15.47 1.84 9.68
N SER A 64 15.22 2.61 8.61
CA SER A 64 14.14 3.60 8.59
C SER A 64 12.76 2.96 8.57
N LEU A 65 12.61 1.83 7.88
CA LEU A 65 11.37 1.06 7.83
C LEU A 65 11.07 0.46 9.20
N SER A 66 12.02 -0.23 9.83
CA SER A 66 11.87 -0.81 11.16
C SER A 66 11.45 0.24 12.20
N HIS A 67 12.17 1.37 12.26
CA HIS A 67 11.83 2.45 13.17
C HIS A 67 10.40 3.00 12.91
N TYR A 68 10.02 3.18 11.65
CA TYR A 68 8.68 3.67 11.29
C TYR A 68 7.57 2.70 11.70
N THR A 69 7.82 1.40 11.56
CA THR A 69 6.81 0.35 11.82
C THR A 69 6.68 0.03 13.31
N GLU A 70 7.79 -0.03 14.04
CA GLU A 70 7.80 -0.23 15.50
C GLU A 70 7.03 0.90 16.21
N THR A 71 7.29 2.16 15.82
CA THR A 71 6.61 3.33 16.40
C THR A 71 5.11 3.40 16.11
N ARG A 72 4.60 2.57 15.19
CA ARG A 72 3.20 2.60 14.72
C ARG A 72 2.47 1.26 14.86
N GLY A 73 3.10 0.28 15.52
CA GLY A 73 2.50 -1.05 15.70
C GLY A 73 2.23 -1.78 14.37
N MET A 74 3.10 -1.58 13.38
CA MET A 74 3.04 -2.28 12.09
C MET A 74 4.04 -3.42 12.07
N GLU A 75 3.67 -4.56 11.49
CA GLU A 75 4.55 -5.71 11.35
C GLU A 75 4.91 -5.92 9.87
N LEU A 76 6.20 -6.10 9.58
CA LEU A 76 6.70 -6.38 8.24
C LEU A 76 7.09 -7.84 8.09
N LYS A 77 6.76 -8.42 6.94
CA LYS A 77 7.21 -9.76 6.58
C LYS A 77 7.61 -9.83 5.12
N ARG A 78 8.81 -10.36 4.86
CA ARG A 78 9.32 -10.60 3.51
C ARG A 78 9.10 -12.07 3.16
N LYS A 79 8.53 -12.33 1.99
CA LYS A 79 8.38 -13.70 1.45
C LYS A 79 8.25 -13.66 -0.07
N ASP A 80 8.92 -14.56 -0.77
CA ASP A 80 8.87 -14.73 -2.23
C ASP A 80 9.07 -13.43 -3.04
N GLY A 81 9.96 -12.55 -2.56
CA GLY A 81 10.24 -11.27 -3.21
C GLY A 81 9.14 -10.22 -3.04
N MET A 82 8.18 -10.47 -2.17
CA MET A 82 7.10 -9.56 -1.78
C MET A 82 7.31 -9.06 -0.36
N LEU A 83 6.72 -7.89 -0.06
CA LEU A 83 6.71 -7.33 1.28
C LEU A 83 5.27 -7.25 1.76
N PHE A 84 4.98 -7.92 2.87
CA PHE A 84 3.70 -7.90 3.53
C PHE A 84 3.76 -6.96 4.72
N VAL A 85 2.68 -6.21 4.93
CA VAL A 85 2.55 -5.23 6.00
C VAL A 85 1.26 -5.54 6.73
N LYS A 86 1.36 -5.97 7.99
CA LYS A 86 0.21 -6.14 8.87
C LYS A 86 0.04 -4.88 9.71
N THR A 87 -1.20 -4.44 9.81
CA THR A 87 -1.64 -3.39 10.73
C THR A 87 -2.61 -3.99 11.73
N GLU A 88 -3.13 -3.17 12.64
CA GLU A 88 -4.15 -3.60 13.60
C GLU A 88 -5.44 -4.10 12.91
N ILE A 89 -5.81 -3.53 11.76
CA ILE A 89 -7.12 -3.78 11.15
C ILE A 89 -7.08 -4.52 9.81
N SER A 90 -5.89 -4.65 9.19
CA SER A 90 -5.76 -5.20 7.84
C SER A 90 -4.37 -5.78 7.55
N CYS A 91 -4.21 -6.32 6.35
CA CYS A 91 -2.94 -6.74 5.78
C CYS A 91 -2.78 -6.22 4.35
N TRP A 92 -1.57 -5.83 4.02
CA TRP A 92 -1.21 -5.26 2.73
C TRP A 92 -0.05 -6.03 2.12
N LYS A 93 0.06 -5.95 0.80
CA LYS A 93 1.11 -6.60 0.01
C LYS A 93 1.69 -5.60 -0.98
N LEU A 94 3.00 -5.40 -0.93
CA LEU A 94 3.77 -4.64 -1.90
C LEU A 94 4.50 -5.58 -2.85
N VAL A 95 4.33 -5.32 -4.14
CA VAL A 95 5.00 -6.04 -5.22
C VAL A 95 5.84 -5.07 -6.03
N TYR A 96 7.12 -5.41 -6.26
CA TYR A 96 8.02 -4.60 -7.06
C TYR A 96 7.97 -5.01 -8.54
N SER A 97 7.63 -4.09 -9.43
CA SER A 97 7.75 -4.28 -10.87
C SER A 97 9.15 -3.93 -11.35
N LYS A 98 9.89 -4.92 -11.85
CA LYS A 98 11.23 -4.70 -12.43
C LYS A 98 11.20 -3.91 -13.74
N GLN A 99 10.15 -4.08 -14.52
CA GLN A 99 9.96 -3.39 -15.81
C GLN A 99 9.75 -1.89 -15.58
N TRP A 100 8.82 -1.54 -14.68
CA TRP A 100 8.47 -0.14 -14.39
C TRP A 100 9.32 0.47 -13.27
N GLN A 101 10.14 -0.34 -12.60
CA GLN A 101 11.00 0.03 -11.47
C GLN A 101 10.24 0.74 -10.34
N ASN A 102 9.00 0.30 -10.08
CA ASN A 102 8.12 0.87 -9.07
C ASN A 102 7.44 -0.24 -8.26
N PHE A 103 6.83 0.16 -7.15
CA PHE A 103 5.99 -0.71 -6.33
C PHE A 103 4.52 -0.48 -6.65
N VAL A 104 3.79 -1.58 -6.56
CA VAL A 104 2.33 -1.63 -6.63
C VAL A 104 1.80 -2.16 -5.30
N LEU A 105 0.81 -1.46 -4.75
CA LEU A 105 0.19 -1.80 -3.48
C LEU A 105 -1.09 -2.63 -3.69
N TYR A 106 -1.25 -3.64 -2.84
CA TYR A 106 -2.42 -4.49 -2.79
C TYR A 106 -2.96 -4.54 -1.36
N HIS A 107 -4.28 -4.54 -1.22
CA HIS A 107 -5.00 -4.63 0.04
C HIS A 107 -5.63 -6.02 0.17
N ARG A 108 -5.62 -6.59 1.37
CA ARG A 108 -6.29 -7.88 1.64
C ARG A 108 -7.79 -7.76 1.37
N ASN A 109 -8.39 -8.79 0.82
CA ASN A 109 -9.84 -8.83 0.60
C ASN A 109 -10.58 -8.81 1.95
N GLN A 110 -11.78 -8.25 1.97
CA GLN A 110 -12.61 -8.28 3.15
C GLN A 110 -13.08 -9.71 3.41
N THR A 111 -12.74 -10.26 4.57
CA THR A 111 -13.13 -11.60 4.99
C THR A 111 -13.39 -11.62 6.49
N ASP A 112 -14.33 -12.44 6.94
CA ASP A 112 -14.58 -12.65 8.38
C ASP A 112 -13.52 -13.55 9.04
N ARG A 113 -12.67 -14.19 8.23
CA ARG A 113 -11.58 -15.04 8.71
C ARG A 113 -10.45 -14.18 9.31
N PRO A 114 -9.90 -14.59 10.47
CA PRO A 114 -8.74 -13.94 11.05
C PRO A 114 -7.56 -14.01 10.08
N LEU A 115 -6.70 -12.98 10.11
CA LEU A 115 -5.49 -12.92 9.32
C LEU A 115 -4.49 -13.99 9.80
N ASP A 116 -4.08 -14.92 8.94
CA ASP A 116 -2.91 -15.76 9.22
C ASP A 116 -1.63 -15.09 8.72
N PHE A 117 -0.99 -14.30 9.59
CA PHE A 117 0.25 -13.62 9.24
C PHE A 117 1.49 -14.56 9.20
N ARG A 118 1.33 -15.85 9.51
CA ARG A 118 2.37 -16.85 9.24
C ARG A 118 2.44 -17.19 7.75
N HIS A 119 1.31 -17.14 7.05
CA HIS A 119 1.20 -17.42 5.62
C HIS A 119 0.44 -16.31 4.87
N PRO A 120 0.89 -15.04 4.93
CA PRO A 120 0.17 -13.94 4.31
C PRO A 120 0.10 -14.06 2.79
N GLU A 121 1.00 -14.81 2.16
CA GLU A 121 0.95 -15.11 0.71
C GLU A 121 -0.26 -15.93 0.28
N ALA A 122 -0.86 -16.70 1.19
CA ALA A 122 -2.03 -17.54 0.91
C ALA A 122 -3.35 -16.75 0.98
N GLU A 123 -3.31 -15.53 1.51
CA GLU A 123 -4.47 -14.63 1.59
C GLU A 123 -4.80 -14.04 0.20
N GLN A 124 -6.05 -13.64 0.00
CA GLN A 124 -6.47 -12.98 -1.23
C GLN A 124 -6.28 -11.47 -1.13
N TYR A 125 -5.77 -10.86 -2.21
CA TYR A 125 -5.52 -9.42 -2.28
C TYR A 125 -6.02 -8.84 -3.60
N HIS A 126 -6.52 -7.60 -3.55
CA HIS A 126 -6.83 -6.79 -4.72
C HIS A 126 -5.91 -5.58 -4.80
N ARG A 127 -5.72 -5.05 -6.01
CA ARG A 127 -4.88 -3.88 -6.24
C ARG A 127 -5.52 -2.64 -5.62
N GLN A 128 -4.76 -1.88 -4.85
CA GLN A 128 -5.19 -0.59 -4.33
C GLN A 128 -5.01 0.49 -5.41
N THR A 129 -6.10 0.89 -6.05
CA THR A 129 -6.04 1.75 -7.26
C THR A 129 -5.77 3.22 -6.95
N ASP A 130 -6.17 3.71 -5.78
CA ASP A 130 -6.00 5.10 -5.34
C ASP A 130 -4.62 5.39 -4.72
N ALA A 131 -3.84 4.36 -4.38
CA ALA A 131 -2.51 4.51 -3.79
C ALA A 131 -1.41 4.93 -4.82
N GLY A 132 -1.76 5.02 -6.11
CA GLY A 132 -0.81 5.30 -7.18
C GLY A 132 0.33 4.28 -7.28
N THR A 133 1.42 4.65 -7.94
CA THR A 133 2.67 3.89 -7.95
C THR A 133 3.78 4.73 -7.34
N SER A 134 4.66 4.12 -6.56
CA SER A 134 5.82 4.80 -5.98
C SER A 134 7.07 3.92 -6.07
N ILE A 135 8.23 4.55 -6.11
CA ILE A 135 9.53 3.89 -6.00
C ILE A 135 9.94 3.63 -4.54
N SER A 136 9.19 4.13 -3.56
CA SER A 136 9.55 4.15 -2.14
C SER A 136 8.60 3.29 -1.31
N ILE A 137 9.16 2.29 -0.63
CA ILE A 137 8.40 1.47 0.35
C ILE A 137 7.84 2.37 1.46
N MET A 138 8.61 3.37 1.90
CA MET A 138 8.22 4.29 2.97
C MET A 138 6.98 5.13 2.60
N GLU A 139 6.84 5.53 1.35
CA GLU A 139 5.64 6.26 0.90
C GLU A 139 4.39 5.39 1.03
N PHE A 140 4.50 4.10 0.68
CA PHE A 140 3.42 3.15 0.87
C PHE A 140 3.13 2.86 2.35
N LEU A 141 4.14 2.76 3.22
CA LEU A 141 3.90 2.61 4.66
C LEU A 141 3.13 3.80 5.25
N LYS A 142 3.48 5.02 4.83
CA LYS A 142 2.75 6.25 5.22
C LYS A 142 1.31 6.24 4.72
N TYR A 143 1.11 5.86 3.46
CA TYR A 143 -0.22 5.70 2.88
C TYR A 143 -1.04 4.67 3.67
N ILE A 144 -0.49 3.47 3.91
CA ILE A 144 -1.13 2.39 4.66
C ILE A 144 -1.57 2.87 6.03
N TYR A 145 -0.66 3.49 6.78
CA TYR A 145 -0.96 3.97 8.13
C TYR A 145 -2.10 5.00 8.14
N ALA A 146 -2.05 5.98 7.24
CA ALA A 146 -3.10 6.99 7.13
C ALA A 146 -4.45 6.38 6.70
N HIS A 147 -4.41 5.47 5.72
CA HIS A 147 -5.60 4.77 5.23
C HIS A 147 -6.25 3.93 6.34
N ASP A 148 -5.47 3.12 7.07
CA ASP A 148 -6.02 2.22 8.07
C ASP A 148 -6.53 2.97 9.31
N ARG A 149 -5.85 4.04 9.74
CA ARG A 149 -6.38 4.93 10.78
C ARG A 149 -7.72 5.54 10.37
N PHE A 150 -7.85 5.93 9.11
CA PHE A 150 -9.11 6.44 8.60
C PHE A 150 -10.22 5.37 8.58
N ARG A 151 -9.92 4.13 8.14
CA ARG A 151 -10.87 3.01 8.18
C ARG A 151 -11.28 2.61 9.61
N GLN A 152 -10.33 2.64 10.54
CA GLN A 152 -10.61 2.40 11.96
C GLN A 152 -11.56 3.47 12.51
N ASN A 153 -11.33 4.74 12.20
CA ASN A 153 -12.22 5.83 12.57
C ASN A 153 -13.62 5.66 11.97
N GLU A 154 -13.75 5.19 10.73
CA GLU A 154 -15.05 4.85 10.14
C GLU A 154 -15.79 3.76 10.92
N ARG A 155 -15.09 2.70 11.35
CA ARG A 155 -15.67 1.62 12.16
C ARG A 155 -16.12 2.10 13.54
N ASN A 156 -15.38 3.03 14.15
CA ASN A 156 -15.73 3.63 15.44
C ASN A 156 -16.91 4.63 15.34
N GLY A 157 -17.43 4.86 14.14
CA GLY A 157 -18.63 5.64 13.88
C GLY A 157 -18.36 6.99 13.23
N ILE A 158 -19.38 7.55 12.56
CA ILE A 158 -19.30 8.80 11.78
C ILE A 158 -18.72 9.96 12.59
N ARG A 159 -18.93 9.98 13.92
CA ARG A 159 -18.43 11.04 14.80
C ARG A 159 -16.90 11.03 14.96
N ALA A 160 -16.24 9.91 14.70
CA ALA A 160 -14.77 9.78 14.76
C ALA A 160 -14.08 10.15 13.45
N LEU A 161 -14.84 10.52 12.40
CA LEU A 161 -14.26 10.96 11.13
C LEU A 161 -13.58 12.32 11.27
N PRO A 162 -12.35 12.50 10.72
CA PRO A 162 -11.68 13.79 10.70
C PRO A 162 -12.52 14.85 9.97
N THR A 163 -12.50 16.10 10.45
CA THR A 163 -13.25 17.22 9.84
C THR A 163 -12.45 18.53 9.76
N ASP A 164 -11.13 18.46 9.86
CA ASP A 164 -10.27 19.66 9.99
C ASP A 164 -10.22 20.45 8.68
N ASN A 165 -10.18 19.77 7.54
CA ASN A 165 -10.11 20.40 6.22
C ASN A 165 -11.36 20.19 5.37
N ARG A 166 -11.50 20.98 4.29
CA ARG A 166 -12.66 20.94 3.39
C ARG A 166 -12.92 19.56 2.80
N LYS A 167 -11.88 18.84 2.37
CA LYS A 167 -12.00 17.50 1.78
C LYS A 167 -12.51 16.49 2.82
N GLN A 168 -11.99 16.56 4.04
CA GLN A 168 -12.43 15.75 5.17
C GLN A 168 -13.90 16.02 5.53
N LYS A 169 -14.32 17.28 5.59
CA LYS A 169 -15.73 17.65 5.81
C LYS A 169 -16.66 17.10 4.72
N GLU A 170 -16.26 17.21 3.45
CA GLU A 170 -17.03 16.66 2.33
C GLU A 170 -17.14 15.13 2.42
N TYR A 171 -16.05 14.46 2.74
CA TYR A 171 -16.05 13.01 2.97
C TYR A 171 -17.00 12.63 4.12
N ALA A 172 -16.90 13.29 5.27
CA ALA A 172 -17.75 13.01 6.42
C ALA A 172 -19.23 13.18 6.09
N ARG A 173 -19.58 14.19 5.28
CA ARG A 173 -20.96 14.37 4.76
C ARG A 173 -21.39 13.21 3.87
N LYS A 174 -20.55 12.78 2.92
CA LYS A 174 -20.83 11.62 2.04
C LYS A 174 -20.98 10.33 2.85
N ALA A 175 -20.09 10.09 3.82
CA ALA A 175 -20.13 8.93 4.70
C ALA A 175 -21.41 8.91 5.55
N LYS A 176 -21.81 10.06 6.12
CA LYS A 176 -23.08 10.21 6.85
C LYS A 176 -24.28 9.88 5.96
N LYS A 177 -24.33 10.43 4.74
CA LYS A 177 -25.39 10.15 3.76
C LYS A 177 -25.46 8.65 3.41
N LYS A 178 -24.32 8.02 3.14
CA LYS A 178 -24.24 6.57 2.86
C LYS A 178 -24.74 5.74 4.04
N ASN A 179 -24.34 6.08 5.26
CA ASN A 179 -24.77 5.37 6.46
C ASN A 179 -26.28 5.51 6.71
N THR A 180 -26.86 6.70 6.47
CA THR A 180 -28.31 6.89 6.51
C THR A 180 -29.02 5.96 5.53
N TYR A 181 -28.56 5.89 4.27
CA TYR A 181 -29.13 4.95 3.29
C TYR A 181 -28.96 3.49 3.69
N GLN A 182 -27.80 3.10 4.21
CA GLN A 182 -27.60 1.73 4.71
C GLN A 182 -28.51 1.39 5.89
N SER A 183 -28.79 2.36 6.76
CA SER A 183 -29.71 2.18 7.90
C SER A 183 -31.15 2.01 7.41
N ILE A 184 -31.58 2.83 6.45
CA ILE A 184 -32.89 2.69 5.80
C ILE A 184 -32.99 1.31 5.13
N ASN A 185 -32.05 0.96 4.26
CA ASN A 185 -32.06 -0.33 3.56
C ASN A 185 -32.05 -1.54 4.52
N ARG A 186 -31.39 -1.42 5.67
CA ARG A 186 -31.40 -2.45 6.72
C ARG A 186 -32.79 -2.60 7.32
N VAL A 187 -33.48 -1.50 7.62
CA VAL A 187 -34.86 -1.52 8.12
C VAL A 187 -35.79 -2.12 7.08
N GLU A 188 -35.71 -1.69 5.83
CA GLU A 188 -36.47 -2.28 4.71
C GLU A 188 -36.23 -3.78 4.58
N SER A 189 -34.96 -4.23 4.65
CA SER A 189 -34.63 -5.65 4.58
C SER A 189 -35.22 -6.45 5.75
N LEU A 190 -35.29 -5.85 6.95
CA LEU A 190 -35.94 -6.48 8.11
C LEU A 190 -37.45 -6.60 7.88
N PHE A 191 -38.10 -5.58 7.34
CA PHE A 191 -39.52 -5.64 6.97
C PHE A 191 -39.77 -6.74 5.93
N THR A 192 -38.97 -6.81 4.87
CA THR A 192 -39.07 -7.88 3.87
C THR A 192 -38.97 -9.28 4.50
N VAL A 193 -38.04 -9.48 5.44
CA VAL A 193 -37.92 -10.76 6.15
C VAL A 193 -39.15 -11.03 7.03
N LEU A 194 -39.64 -10.04 7.78
CA LEU A 194 -40.82 -10.18 8.65
C LEU A 194 -42.09 -10.49 7.86
N GLU A 195 -42.32 -9.79 6.76
CA GLU A 195 -43.46 -10.03 5.84
C GLU A 195 -43.38 -11.43 5.20
N SER A 196 -42.18 -11.89 4.85
CA SER A 196 -41.99 -13.24 4.30
C SER A 196 -42.28 -14.35 5.32
N GLN A 197 -42.04 -14.09 6.61
CA GLN A 197 -42.27 -15.04 7.70
C GLN A 197 -43.70 -14.98 8.24
N ASN A 198 -44.38 -13.84 8.12
CA ASN A 198 -45.74 -13.62 8.62
C ASN A 198 -46.59 -12.92 7.56
N LYS A 199 -47.32 -13.72 6.78
CA LYS A 199 -48.15 -13.22 5.66
C LYS A 199 -49.23 -12.21 6.07
N GLY A 200 -49.70 -12.23 7.33
CA GLY A 200 -50.66 -11.25 7.84
C GLY A 200 -50.10 -9.83 7.97
N TYR A 201 -48.78 -9.64 7.95
CA TYR A 201 -48.17 -8.31 7.97
C TYR A 201 -48.19 -7.61 6.61
N LEU A 202 -48.25 -8.37 5.51
CA LEU A 202 -48.41 -7.79 4.17
C LEU A 202 -49.74 -7.04 4.04
N GLU A 203 -50.80 -7.56 4.67
CA GLU A 203 -52.14 -6.92 4.69
C GLU A 203 -52.18 -5.65 5.54
N LEU A 204 -51.26 -5.50 6.49
CA LEU A 204 -51.11 -4.32 7.35
C LEU A 204 -50.08 -3.33 6.81
N SER A 205 -49.29 -3.73 5.81
CA SER A 205 -48.34 -2.85 5.15
C SER A 205 -49.10 -1.92 4.20
N PHE A 206 -49.10 -0.63 4.50
CA PHE A 206 -49.60 0.39 3.60
C PHE A 206 -48.39 1.12 3.01
N CYS A 207 -48.15 0.92 1.70
CA CYS A 207 -47.33 1.82 0.90
C CYS A 207 -48.20 2.89 0.25
#